data_AF-A0AAW0YX83-F1
#
_entry.id   AF-A0AAW0YX83-F1
#
_cell.length_a   1.000
_cell.length_b   1.000
_cell.length_c   1.000
_cell.angle_alpha   90.00
_cell.angle_beta   90.00
_cell.angle_gamma   90.00
#
_symmetry.space_group_name_H-M   'P 1'
#
loop_
_entity.id
_entity.type
_entity.pdbx_description
1 polymer ?
#
loop_
_entity_poly.entity_id
_entity_poly.type
_entity_poly.pdbx_seq_one_letter_code
_entity_poly.pdbx_strand_id
1 'polypeptide(L)'
;MASLFSSSTPVRPLVLHSSSTRVSIPVPASPLSAWVVSEVLAQDFHDSRAGLDEEPTPVADEEDEGAAPRPASIEPQVKLLARFLSFASDKVAADPSSELSQVLLAAYNRFNELFLASTNIHSLVQSFEPGSRAEVLKAYFKAFANAREVLGDKVNVAHASALLDAARDGSAELYALFGGQGVNEHYFNELQLLYDTYTPFVRSLLSKITSLLISLGAKADADGFTYYAQGLDVISWLDGGSSRPTIEYLASIPLSLPLIGVAQLAQYVVSCRVTDLDPSQMRGRFNGATGHSQGIISAVAIASSDSWDSLEENILKAVKHLFYIGLRGQESFPLLSIEPHIVADAVANNEGVPSPMFGVSGLSLKALEGHIKKVNAHLPSNSQIGVSLHNGPNLYVTTGPAKALYGLATALRKVMAPAGLDQSKVPFSKRKAVFTMRFLPVNVPYHSSYLEGATQKVSEMDLGEELWNVGELAIPIYNTEDGTDLRELTTSLTASLSDQIFVKPIHWVKAVNFPATATHAVDFGPGGNSGIGPLTGRAVEGRGVRIVVVGERGKAAAEFYDANKVRREPVWAKEWSPKLVKTL
;
A
#
# COMPACT_ATOMS: atom_id res chain seq x y z
N MET A 1 -27.59 37.83 -32.23
CA MET A 1 -27.61 38.28 -30.81
C MET A 1 -28.68 37.51 -30.05
N ALA A 2 -28.35 36.33 -29.52
CA ALA A 2 -29.19 35.61 -28.57
C ALA A 2 -28.32 34.58 -27.83
N SER A 3 -27.54 35.05 -26.85
CA SER A 3 -26.89 34.23 -25.82
C SER A 3 -26.39 35.13 -24.70
N LEU A 4 -27.33 35.69 -23.93
CA LEU A 4 -27.04 36.46 -22.72
C LEU A 4 -28.30 36.38 -21.86
N PHE A 5 -28.53 35.29 -21.13
CA PHE A 5 -29.31 35.21 -19.87
C PHE A 5 -29.31 33.74 -19.40
N SER A 6 -28.16 33.26 -18.94
CA SER A 6 -28.14 32.15 -17.97
C SER A 6 -28.42 32.79 -16.61
N SER A 7 -29.65 32.67 -16.10
CA SER A 7 -29.99 33.16 -14.77
C SER A 7 -29.26 32.32 -13.73
N SER A 8 -28.28 32.89 -13.04
CA SER A 8 -27.66 32.25 -11.87
C SER A 8 -28.73 31.96 -10.81
N THR A 9 -28.82 30.71 -10.36
CA THR A 9 -29.71 30.34 -9.23
C THR A 9 -29.41 31.25 -8.04
N PRO A 10 -30.42 31.90 -7.43
CA PRO A 10 -30.17 32.78 -6.29
C PRO A 10 -29.61 31.97 -5.12
N VAL A 11 -28.57 32.48 -4.45
CA VAL A 11 -27.90 31.84 -3.30
C VAL A 11 -28.02 32.70 -2.04
N ARG A 12 -27.97 32.05 -0.87
CA ARG A 12 -27.93 32.69 0.46
C ARG A 12 -26.78 32.12 1.30
N PRO A 13 -26.17 32.92 2.18
CA PRO A 13 -25.08 32.44 3.04
C PRO A 13 -25.62 31.65 4.23
N LEU A 14 -25.34 30.35 4.27
CA LEU A 14 -25.45 29.50 5.47
C LEU A 14 -24.18 29.69 6.31
N VAL A 15 -24.30 30.11 7.56
CA VAL A 15 -23.14 30.42 8.41
C VAL A 15 -22.96 29.35 9.48
N LEU A 16 -21.86 28.61 9.39
CA LEU A 16 -21.38 27.71 10.43
C LEU A 16 -20.43 28.45 11.35
N HIS A 17 -20.53 28.21 12.65
CA HIS A 17 -19.65 28.79 13.65
C HIS A 17 -19.23 27.76 14.70
N SER A 18 -18.05 27.98 15.29
CA SER A 18 -17.58 27.35 16.52
C SER A 18 -17.01 28.43 17.44
N SER A 19 -16.53 28.05 18.62
CA SER A 19 -15.86 28.94 19.58
C SER A 19 -14.65 29.68 18.97
N SER A 20 -13.95 29.06 18.01
CA SER A 20 -12.69 29.56 17.45
C SER A 20 -12.80 30.10 16.03
N THR A 21 -13.89 29.83 15.29
CA THR A 21 -13.97 30.21 13.87
C THR A 21 -15.38 30.25 13.29
N ARG A 22 -15.51 30.79 12.08
CA ARG A 22 -16.75 30.81 11.28
C ARG A 22 -16.49 30.52 9.82
N VAL A 23 -17.41 29.83 9.16
CA VAL A 23 -17.37 29.52 7.73
C VAL A 23 -18.73 29.81 7.11
N SER A 24 -18.76 30.52 5.98
CA SER A 24 -19.99 30.80 5.23
C SER A 24 -20.03 29.94 3.96
N ILE A 25 -21.16 29.27 3.75
CA ILE A 25 -21.45 28.39 2.62
C ILE A 25 -22.56 29.01 1.77
N PRO A 26 -22.32 29.31 0.48
CA PRO A 26 -23.39 29.77 -0.41
C PRO A 26 -24.30 28.58 -0.79
N VAL A 27 -25.54 28.57 -0.30
CA VAL A 27 -26.54 27.52 -0.58
C VAL A 27 -27.69 28.04 -1.45
N PRO A 28 -28.41 27.18 -2.20
CA PRO A 28 -29.55 27.61 -3.01
C PRO A 28 -30.67 28.28 -2.19
N ALA A 29 -31.15 29.43 -2.67
CA ALA A 29 -32.25 30.18 -2.08
C ALA A 29 -33.62 29.88 -2.73
N SER A 30 -33.62 29.12 -3.84
CA SER A 30 -34.82 28.71 -4.58
C SER A 30 -34.68 27.24 -5.00
N PRO A 31 -35.72 26.41 -4.81
CA PRO A 31 -36.98 26.72 -4.11
C PRO A 31 -36.74 27.08 -2.64
N LEU A 32 -37.70 27.78 -2.00
CA LEU A 32 -37.58 28.17 -0.58
C LEU A 32 -37.34 26.97 0.34
N SER A 33 -37.85 25.79 -0.03
CA SER A 33 -37.59 24.53 0.68
C SER A 33 -36.10 24.24 0.80
N ALA A 34 -35.29 24.51 -0.23
CA ALA A 34 -33.84 24.28 -0.20
C ALA A 34 -33.13 25.16 0.84
N TRP A 35 -33.55 26.43 0.96
CA TRP A 35 -33.02 27.33 2.00
C TRP A 35 -33.42 26.88 3.40
N VAL A 36 -34.69 26.52 3.60
CA VAL A 36 -35.19 26.04 4.91
C VAL A 36 -34.46 24.77 5.33
N VAL A 37 -34.28 23.81 4.43
CA VAL A 37 -33.53 22.57 4.69
C VAL A 37 -32.08 22.86 5.07
N SER A 38 -31.45 23.85 4.43
CA SER A 38 -30.07 24.27 4.76
C SER A 38 -29.96 24.79 6.19
N GLU A 39 -30.86 25.67 6.60
CA GLU A 39 -30.89 26.25 7.95
C GLU A 39 -31.20 25.20 9.02
N VAL A 40 -32.16 24.32 8.76
CA VAL A 40 -32.48 23.19 9.66
C VAL A 40 -31.26 22.28 9.82
N LEU A 41 -30.57 21.95 8.73
CA LEU A 41 -29.38 21.11 8.77
C LEU A 41 -28.23 21.76 9.57
N ALA A 42 -28.01 23.07 9.42
CA ALA A 42 -27.01 23.78 10.20
C ALA A 42 -27.37 23.87 11.68
N GLN A 43 -28.64 24.10 12.01
CA GLN A 43 -29.11 24.11 13.39
C GLN A 43 -28.92 22.73 14.02
N ASP A 44 -29.37 21.66 13.35
CA ASP A 44 -29.15 20.27 13.79
C ASP A 44 -27.65 19.97 14.01
N PHE A 45 -26.79 20.47 13.13
CA PHE A 45 -25.34 20.33 13.27
C PHE A 45 -24.83 21.05 14.53
N HIS A 46 -25.22 22.30 14.75
CA HIS A 46 -24.83 23.05 15.95
C HIS A 46 -25.33 22.39 17.24
N ASP A 47 -26.57 21.92 17.25
CA ASP A 47 -27.17 21.23 18.40
C ASP A 47 -26.44 19.91 18.68
N SER A 48 -26.06 19.15 17.64
CA SER A 48 -25.29 17.91 17.79
C SER A 48 -23.89 18.11 18.38
N ARG A 49 -23.40 19.36 18.38
CA ARG A 49 -22.06 19.74 18.83
C ARG A 49 -22.06 20.56 20.11
N ALA A 50 -23.23 20.86 20.68
CA ALA A 50 -23.34 21.57 21.94
C ALA A 50 -22.54 20.84 23.04
N GLY A 51 -21.59 21.55 23.66
CA GLY A 51 -20.69 20.99 24.69
C GLY A 51 -19.51 20.16 24.18
N LEU A 52 -19.41 19.86 22.88
CA LEU A 52 -18.25 19.15 22.30
C LEU A 52 -17.17 20.08 21.75
N ASP A 53 -17.52 21.32 21.40
CA ASP A 53 -16.61 22.36 20.90
C ASP A 53 -16.09 23.31 21.99
N GLU A 54 -16.36 23.00 23.26
CA GLU A 54 -15.79 23.66 24.44
C GLU A 54 -14.38 23.11 24.75
N GLU A 55 -13.44 23.22 23.80
CA GLU A 55 -12.03 23.12 24.18
C GLU A 55 -11.59 24.43 24.85
N PRO A 56 -10.75 24.38 25.90
CA PRO A 56 -10.20 25.58 26.50
C PRO A 56 -9.39 26.32 25.43
N THR A 57 -9.60 27.63 25.32
CA THR A 57 -8.67 28.52 24.62
C THR A 57 -7.25 28.15 25.04
N PRO A 58 -6.30 27.94 24.11
CA PRO A 58 -4.92 27.69 24.49
C PRO A 58 -4.51 28.82 25.43
N VAL A 59 -4.14 28.46 26.66
CA VAL A 59 -3.41 29.38 27.53
C VAL A 59 -2.15 29.70 26.73
N ALA A 60 -1.99 30.95 26.32
CA ALA A 60 -0.73 31.37 25.74
C ALA A 60 0.31 31.10 26.84
N ASP A 61 1.20 30.14 26.62
CA ASP A 61 2.38 30.00 27.47
C ASP A 61 3.07 31.36 27.43
N GLU A 62 3.13 32.04 28.58
CA GLU A 62 3.73 33.38 28.76
C GLU A 62 5.27 33.36 28.58
N GLU A 63 5.83 32.37 27.88
CA GLU A 63 7.29 32.18 27.73
C GLU A 63 7.82 32.43 26.31
N ASP A 64 7.07 33.09 25.42
CA ASP A 64 7.57 33.46 24.09
C ASP A 64 7.42 34.98 23.82
N GLU A 65 7.90 35.81 24.74
CA GLU A 65 8.17 37.24 24.49
C GLU A 65 9.34 37.39 23.51
N GLY A 66 9.09 37.10 22.22
CA GLY A 66 10.10 37.26 21.17
C GLY A 66 9.73 36.64 19.80
N ALA A 67 8.75 35.73 19.75
CA ALA A 67 8.35 35.14 18.48
C ALA A 67 7.36 36.04 17.72
N ALA A 68 7.65 36.25 16.43
CA ALA A 68 6.72 36.89 15.50
C ALA A 68 5.33 36.20 15.56
N PRO A 69 4.22 36.94 15.42
CA PRO A 69 2.88 36.35 15.47
C PRO A 69 2.77 35.22 14.43
N ARG A 70 2.49 34.00 14.89
CA ARG A 70 2.25 32.86 13.99
C ARG A 70 1.06 33.22 13.08
N PRO A 71 1.12 32.94 11.77
CA PRO A 71 -0.02 33.15 10.90
C PRO A 71 -1.23 32.39 11.44
N ALA A 72 -2.41 32.99 11.38
CA ALA A 72 -3.65 32.35 11.83
C ALA A 72 -3.81 30.98 11.14
N SER A 73 -3.85 29.90 11.94
CA SER A 73 -4.00 28.56 11.41
C SER A 73 -5.36 28.43 10.73
N ILE A 74 -5.37 27.88 9.51
CA ILE A 74 -6.60 27.55 8.78
C ILE A 74 -7.26 26.26 9.31
N GLU A 75 -6.54 25.49 10.13
CA GLU A 75 -6.98 24.18 10.61
C GLU A 75 -8.36 24.21 11.30
N PRO A 76 -8.70 25.18 12.18
CA PRO A 76 -10.04 25.24 12.77
C PRO A 76 -11.16 25.37 11.74
N GLN A 77 -10.94 26.16 10.67
CA GLN A 77 -11.93 26.31 9.59
C GLN A 77 -12.07 25.03 8.78
N VAL A 78 -10.93 24.39 8.46
CA VAL A 78 -10.91 23.11 7.74
C VAL A 78 -11.65 22.04 8.54
N LYS A 79 -11.39 21.93 9.84
CA LYS A 79 -12.06 20.97 10.73
C LYS A 79 -13.56 21.26 10.85
N LEU A 80 -13.96 22.52 11.04
CA LEU A 80 -15.38 22.88 11.13
C LEU A 80 -16.15 22.46 9.88
N LEU A 81 -15.63 22.78 8.69
CA LEU A 81 -16.29 22.42 7.44
C LEU A 81 -16.21 20.92 7.15
N ALA A 82 -15.10 20.25 7.46
CA ALA A 82 -14.99 18.80 7.36
C ALA A 82 -16.02 18.08 8.25
N ARG A 83 -16.19 18.50 9.50
CA ARG A 83 -17.21 17.96 10.41
C ARG A 83 -18.62 18.14 9.85
N PHE A 84 -18.92 19.32 9.32
CA PHE A 84 -20.20 19.57 8.66
C PHE A 84 -20.40 18.71 7.41
N LEU A 85 -19.36 18.52 6.59
CA LEU A 85 -19.40 17.59 5.45
C LEU A 85 -19.76 16.18 5.89
N SER A 86 -19.11 15.66 6.93
CA SER A 86 -19.43 14.33 7.46
C SER A 86 -20.88 14.24 7.96
N PHE A 87 -21.35 15.26 8.69
CA PHE A 87 -22.71 15.32 9.22
C PHE A 87 -23.77 15.39 8.12
N ALA A 88 -23.60 16.28 7.15
CA ALA A 88 -24.48 16.40 5.99
C ALA A 88 -24.50 15.10 5.17
N SER A 89 -23.37 14.40 5.07
CA SER A 89 -23.28 13.09 4.41
C SER A 89 -24.13 12.03 5.10
N ASP A 90 -24.16 11.99 6.44
CA ASP A 90 -25.00 11.08 7.21
C ASP A 90 -26.49 11.36 6.99
N LYS A 91 -26.86 12.64 6.94
CA LYS A 91 -28.25 13.07 6.70
C LYS A 91 -28.71 12.72 5.29
N VAL A 92 -27.87 12.94 4.27
CA VAL A 92 -28.16 12.54 2.88
C VAL A 92 -28.26 11.03 2.73
N ALA A 93 -27.41 10.25 3.43
CA ALA A 93 -27.48 8.79 3.39
C ALA A 93 -28.77 8.25 4.03
N ALA A 94 -29.31 8.93 5.06
CA ALA A 94 -30.56 8.57 5.71
C ALA A 94 -31.80 9.03 4.91
N ASP A 95 -31.73 10.21 4.28
CA ASP A 95 -32.79 10.79 3.46
C ASP A 95 -32.19 11.49 2.22
N PRO A 96 -32.14 10.81 1.05
CA PRO A 96 -31.51 11.32 -0.16
C PRO A 96 -32.41 12.33 -0.91
N SER A 97 -32.96 13.30 -0.19
CA SER A 97 -33.75 14.38 -0.79
C SER A 97 -32.87 15.27 -1.67
N SER A 98 -33.48 15.86 -2.71
CA SER A 98 -32.79 16.76 -3.64
C SER A 98 -32.22 17.98 -2.91
N GLU A 99 -32.96 18.53 -1.96
CA GLU A 99 -32.54 19.67 -1.14
C GLU A 99 -31.31 19.35 -0.30
N LEU A 100 -31.31 18.26 0.49
CA LEU A 100 -30.16 17.87 1.33
C LEU A 100 -28.91 17.60 0.47
N SER A 101 -29.09 16.91 -0.65
CA SER A 101 -28.01 16.63 -1.61
C SER A 101 -27.39 17.92 -2.15
N GLN A 102 -28.20 18.95 -2.44
CA GLN A 102 -27.69 20.26 -2.87
C GLN A 102 -26.92 20.99 -1.76
N VAL A 103 -27.32 20.86 -0.50
CA VAL A 103 -26.56 21.44 0.63
C VAL A 103 -25.21 20.76 0.79
N LEU A 104 -25.15 19.44 0.70
CA LEU A 104 -23.89 18.68 0.73
C LEU A 104 -22.97 19.10 -0.43
N LEU A 105 -23.51 19.23 -1.65
CA LEU A 105 -22.75 19.71 -2.81
C LEU A 105 -22.22 21.14 -2.59
N ALA A 106 -23.06 22.05 -2.08
CA ALA A 106 -22.66 23.42 -1.79
C ALA A 106 -21.53 23.48 -0.75
N ALA A 107 -21.63 22.69 0.33
CA ALA A 107 -20.58 22.57 1.34
C ALA A 107 -19.28 21.97 0.78
N TYR A 108 -19.38 20.94 -0.05
CA TYR A 108 -18.24 20.27 -0.69
C TYR A 108 -17.50 21.22 -1.64
N ASN A 109 -18.24 21.91 -2.52
CA ASN A 109 -17.67 22.93 -3.40
C ASN A 109 -17.06 24.06 -2.61
N ARG A 110 -17.71 24.49 -1.52
CA ARG A 110 -17.16 25.52 -0.65
C ARG A 110 -15.84 25.11 0.02
N PHE A 111 -15.72 23.84 0.42
CA PHE A 111 -14.48 23.30 0.95
C PHE A 111 -13.36 23.37 -0.09
N ASN A 112 -13.67 22.93 -1.31
CA ASN A 112 -12.72 22.95 -2.43
C ASN A 112 -12.27 24.40 -2.74
N GLU A 113 -13.21 25.34 -2.84
CA GLU A 113 -12.93 26.76 -3.09
C GLU A 113 -12.03 27.39 -2.02
N LEU A 114 -12.32 27.14 -0.74
CA LEU A 114 -11.63 27.81 0.37
C LEU A 114 -10.24 27.23 0.63
N PHE A 115 -10.08 25.92 0.55
CA PHE A 115 -8.88 25.24 1.07
C PHE A 115 -8.08 24.51 0.00
N LEU A 116 -8.71 24.19 -1.13
CA LEU A 116 -8.12 23.39 -2.21
C LEU A 116 -8.05 24.17 -3.52
N ALA A 117 -7.91 25.51 -3.49
CA ALA A 117 -7.85 26.30 -4.71
C ALA A 117 -6.66 25.94 -5.63
N SER A 118 -5.52 25.57 -5.03
CA SER A 118 -4.29 25.20 -5.75
C SER A 118 -3.57 24.00 -5.14
N THR A 119 -4.24 23.21 -4.30
CA THR A 119 -3.61 22.09 -3.58
C THR A 119 -4.60 20.93 -3.44
N ASN A 120 -4.08 19.71 -3.40
CA ASN A 120 -4.89 18.52 -3.13
C ASN A 120 -5.10 18.34 -1.61
N ILE A 121 -6.21 17.71 -1.22
CA ILE A 121 -6.55 17.46 0.19
C ILE A 121 -5.44 16.73 0.94
N HIS A 122 -4.79 15.73 0.32
CA HIS A 122 -3.68 15.00 0.92
C HIS A 122 -2.48 15.90 1.20
N SER A 123 -2.24 16.91 0.34
CA SER A 123 -1.17 17.89 0.51
C SER A 123 -1.52 18.91 1.60
N LEU A 124 -2.77 19.39 1.64
CA LEU A 124 -3.27 20.31 2.67
C LEU A 124 -3.07 19.75 4.08
N VAL A 125 -3.46 18.50 4.31
CA VAL A 125 -3.46 17.89 5.64
C VAL A 125 -2.07 17.42 6.11
N GLN A 126 -1.01 17.55 5.29
CA GLN A 126 0.34 17.16 5.72
C GLN A 126 0.89 18.03 6.84
N SER A 127 0.45 19.28 6.95
CA SER A 127 0.83 20.19 8.04
C SER A 127 0.04 19.96 9.33
N PHE A 128 -0.99 19.10 9.32
CA PHE A 128 -1.81 18.82 10.50
C PHE A 128 -1.28 17.61 11.27
N GLU A 129 -1.58 17.59 12.56
CA GLU A 129 -1.33 16.44 13.44
C GLU A 129 -2.07 15.19 12.93
N PRO A 130 -1.55 13.97 13.20
CA PRO A 130 -2.11 12.73 12.66
C PRO A 130 -3.62 12.54 12.89
N GLY A 131 -4.12 12.93 14.06
CA GLY A 131 -5.56 12.86 14.40
C GLY A 131 -6.42 13.78 13.53
N SER A 132 -6.05 15.07 13.44
CA SER A 132 -6.73 16.05 12.59
C SER A 132 -6.66 15.66 11.11
N ARG A 133 -5.51 15.13 10.66
CA ARG A 133 -5.34 14.62 9.30
C ARG A 133 -6.34 13.53 8.96
N ALA A 134 -6.45 12.51 9.81
CA ALA A 134 -7.36 11.39 9.61
C ALA A 134 -8.83 11.84 9.64
N GLU A 135 -9.19 12.72 10.60
CA GLU A 135 -10.53 13.30 10.72
C GLU A 135 -10.96 14.01 9.43
N VAL A 136 -10.09 14.88 8.90
CA VAL A 136 -10.39 15.67 7.70
C VAL A 136 -10.49 14.79 6.45
N LEU A 137 -9.55 13.86 6.24
CA LEU A 137 -9.58 12.96 5.08
C LEU A 137 -10.84 12.08 5.09
N LYS A 138 -11.16 11.50 6.24
CA LYS A 138 -12.35 10.66 6.41
C LYS A 138 -13.62 11.41 6.06
N ALA A 139 -13.78 12.61 6.62
CA ALA A 139 -14.95 13.43 6.39
C ALA A 139 -15.07 13.90 4.92
N TYR A 140 -13.95 14.31 4.33
CA TYR A 140 -13.91 14.78 2.94
C TYR A 140 -14.29 13.67 1.95
N PHE A 141 -13.70 12.48 2.07
CA PHE A 141 -14.00 11.38 1.15
C PHE A 141 -15.34 10.71 1.41
N LYS A 142 -15.85 10.75 2.65
CA LYS A 142 -17.26 10.40 2.94
C LYS A 142 -18.23 11.32 2.19
N ALA A 143 -18.00 12.63 2.25
CA ALA A 143 -18.82 13.59 1.51
C ALA A 143 -18.70 13.43 0.01
N PHE A 144 -17.48 13.24 -0.51
CA PHE A 144 -17.29 12.96 -1.94
C PHE A 144 -18.04 11.71 -2.39
N ALA A 145 -17.93 10.59 -1.66
CA ALA A 145 -18.58 9.33 -2.01
C ALA A 145 -20.10 9.46 -2.02
N ASN A 146 -20.68 9.95 -0.93
CA ASN A 146 -22.14 10.08 -0.79
C ASN A 146 -22.69 11.08 -1.82
N ALA A 147 -22.02 12.22 -2.00
CA ALA A 147 -22.44 13.20 -3.00
C ALA A 147 -22.35 12.64 -4.42
N ARG A 148 -21.30 11.87 -4.75
CA ARG A 148 -21.15 11.24 -6.07
C ARG A 148 -22.26 10.23 -6.33
N GLU A 149 -22.63 9.44 -5.32
CA GLU A 149 -23.71 8.45 -5.40
C GLU A 149 -25.06 9.10 -5.75
N VAL A 150 -25.39 10.22 -5.10
CA VAL A 150 -26.70 10.89 -5.31
C VAL A 150 -26.73 11.89 -6.47
N LEU A 151 -25.60 12.50 -6.84
CA LEU A 151 -25.55 13.61 -7.80
C LEU A 151 -24.74 13.32 -9.08
N GLY A 152 -24.03 12.19 -9.14
CA GLY A 152 -23.20 11.81 -10.28
C GLY A 152 -22.10 12.82 -10.59
N ASP A 153 -21.89 13.10 -11.88
CA ASP A 153 -20.76 13.89 -12.41
C ASP A 153 -20.76 15.39 -12.03
N LYS A 154 -21.77 15.83 -11.26
CA LYS A 154 -21.79 17.18 -10.68
C LYS A 154 -20.76 17.36 -9.57
N VAL A 155 -20.37 16.27 -8.91
CA VAL A 155 -19.29 16.25 -7.91
C VAL A 155 -18.01 15.96 -8.66
N ASN A 156 -16.90 16.64 -8.38
CA ASN A 156 -15.60 16.35 -8.98
C ASN A 156 -14.51 16.53 -7.94
N VAL A 157 -13.41 15.78 -8.05
CA VAL A 157 -12.23 16.05 -7.23
C VAL A 157 -11.71 17.46 -7.50
N ALA A 158 -11.17 18.11 -6.46
CA ALA A 158 -10.71 19.49 -6.58
C ALA A 158 -9.58 19.65 -7.61
N HIS A 159 -8.64 18.70 -7.63
CA HIS A 159 -7.50 18.68 -8.54
C HIS A 159 -7.11 17.25 -8.92
N ALA A 160 -6.70 17.08 -10.18
CA ALA A 160 -6.03 15.86 -10.65
C ALA A 160 -4.61 15.75 -10.08
N SER A 161 -4.04 14.54 -10.13
CA SER A 161 -2.64 14.32 -9.77
C SER A 161 -1.72 14.76 -10.91
N ALA A 162 -0.78 15.66 -10.63
CA ALA A 162 0.20 16.13 -11.60
C ALA A 162 1.06 14.97 -12.15
N LEU A 163 1.33 13.96 -11.33
CA LEU A 163 2.07 12.77 -11.76
C LEU A 163 1.27 11.93 -12.76
N LEU A 164 -0.01 11.70 -12.50
CA LEU A 164 -0.88 10.91 -13.38
C LEU A 164 -1.22 11.66 -14.68
N ASP A 165 -1.36 12.98 -14.62
CA ASP A 165 -1.48 13.82 -15.81
C ASP A 165 -0.18 13.82 -16.63
N ALA A 166 0.98 13.95 -15.98
CA ALA A 166 2.27 13.85 -16.64
C ALA A 166 2.45 12.49 -17.34
N ALA A 167 1.91 11.41 -16.77
CA ALA A 167 1.91 10.09 -17.36
C ALA A 167 0.97 9.98 -18.57
N ARG A 168 -0.25 10.50 -18.46
CA ARG A 168 -1.20 10.59 -19.58
C ARG A 168 -0.58 11.35 -20.77
N ASP A 169 0.12 12.43 -20.49
CA ASP A 169 0.70 13.31 -21.51
C ASP A 169 2.06 12.81 -22.03
N GLY A 170 2.54 11.65 -21.55
CA GLY A 170 3.79 11.01 -21.98
C GLY A 170 5.07 11.69 -21.48
N SER A 171 4.96 12.64 -20.56
CA SER A 171 6.12 13.32 -19.95
C SER A 171 6.70 12.54 -18.78
N ALA A 172 5.91 11.65 -18.16
CA ALA A 172 6.35 10.65 -17.18
C ALA A 172 5.99 9.24 -17.68
N GLU A 173 6.86 8.28 -17.42
CA GLU A 173 6.62 6.86 -17.63
C GLU A 173 6.62 6.16 -16.27
N LEU A 174 5.50 5.50 -15.93
CA LEU A 174 5.24 4.95 -14.60
C LEU A 174 5.21 3.42 -14.63
N TYR A 175 5.73 2.81 -13.56
CA TYR A 175 5.66 1.36 -13.34
C TYR A 175 5.02 1.06 -11.98
N ALA A 176 4.09 0.11 -11.93
CA ALA A 176 3.44 -0.27 -10.67
C ALA A 176 4.23 -1.38 -9.96
N LEU A 177 4.40 -1.23 -8.64
CA LEU A 177 5.09 -2.17 -7.77
C LEU A 177 4.14 -2.65 -6.68
N PHE A 178 4.17 -3.96 -6.44
CA PHE A 178 3.45 -4.60 -5.35
C PHE A 178 4.43 -5.39 -4.47
N GLY A 179 4.39 -5.15 -3.16
CA GLY A 179 5.28 -5.84 -2.21
C GLY A 179 4.89 -7.29 -1.95
N GLY A 180 5.62 -7.95 -1.06
CA GLY A 180 5.28 -9.26 -0.53
C GLY A 180 5.46 -9.31 0.98
N GLN A 181 5.50 -10.52 1.53
CA GLN A 181 5.91 -10.74 2.91
C GLN A 181 7.38 -10.29 3.11
N GLY A 182 7.66 -9.73 4.28
CA GLY A 182 8.98 -9.18 4.60
C GLY A 182 9.07 -8.91 6.10
N VAL A 183 9.68 -7.80 6.48
CA VAL A 183 9.84 -7.41 7.89
C VAL A 183 8.56 -6.86 8.55
N ASN A 184 7.46 -6.72 7.80
CA ASN A 184 6.27 -6.01 8.27
C ASN A 184 5.16 -6.96 8.76
N GLU A 185 5.11 -7.18 10.08
CA GLU A 185 4.00 -7.85 10.77
C GLU A 185 2.77 -6.94 10.94
N HIS A 186 2.85 -5.68 10.50
CA HIS A 186 1.83 -4.65 10.70
C HIS A 186 1.01 -4.33 9.44
N TYR A 187 1.03 -5.19 8.42
CA TYR A 187 0.23 -5.00 7.20
C TYR A 187 -1.26 -4.75 7.50
N PHE A 188 -1.81 -5.41 8.53
CA PHE A 188 -3.22 -5.24 8.91
C PHE A 188 -3.48 -3.86 9.55
N ASN A 189 -2.49 -3.20 10.15
CA ASN A 189 -2.63 -1.81 10.59
C ASN A 189 -2.74 -0.83 9.41
N GLU A 190 -2.16 -1.19 8.26
CA GLU A 190 -2.31 -0.41 7.03
C GLU A 190 -3.69 -0.64 6.40
N LEU A 191 -4.17 -1.89 6.41
CA LEU A 191 -5.56 -2.20 6.02
C LEU A 191 -6.59 -1.48 6.92
N GLN A 192 -6.36 -1.46 8.24
CA GLN A 192 -7.20 -0.70 9.18
C GLN A 192 -7.21 0.79 8.85
N LEU A 193 -6.05 1.39 8.58
CA LEU A 193 -5.97 2.80 8.22
C LEU A 193 -6.74 3.12 6.92
N LEU A 194 -6.63 2.23 5.92
CA LEU A 194 -7.40 2.34 4.68
C LEU A 194 -8.90 2.25 4.95
N TYR A 195 -9.33 1.29 5.78
CA TYR A 195 -10.72 1.14 6.17
C TYR A 195 -11.24 2.36 6.93
N ASP A 196 -10.52 2.86 7.92
CA ASP A 196 -10.96 3.97 8.78
C ASP A 196 -11.07 5.29 8.01
N THR A 197 -10.15 5.51 7.06
CA THR A 197 -10.05 6.77 6.31
C THR A 197 -10.93 6.76 5.06
N TYR A 198 -11.01 5.63 4.37
CA TYR A 198 -11.66 5.51 3.06
C TYR A 198 -12.80 4.49 3.07
N THR A 199 -13.46 4.31 4.22
CA THR A 199 -14.56 3.34 4.43
C THR A 199 -15.56 3.28 3.26
N PRO A 200 -16.06 4.41 2.71
CA PRO A 200 -17.04 4.38 1.62
C PRO A 200 -16.55 3.67 0.36
N PHE A 201 -15.24 3.65 0.12
CA PHE A 201 -14.65 3.06 -1.09
C PHE A 201 -14.32 1.58 -0.94
N VAL A 202 -14.04 1.11 0.28
CA VAL A 202 -13.51 -0.24 0.51
C VAL A 202 -14.47 -1.17 1.23
N ARG A 203 -15.46 -0.66 1.97
CA ARG A 203 -16.33 -1.47 2.82
C ARG A 203 -17.04 -2.59 2.05
N SER A 204 -17.68 -2.26 0.92
CA SER A 204 -18.41 -3.24 0.11
C SER A 204 -17.50 -4.35 -0.43
N LEU A 205 -16.34 -3.95 -0.99
CA LEU A 205 -15.32 -4.88 -1.47
C LEU A 205 -14.83 -5.80 -0.34
N LEU A 206 -14.51 -5.24 0.82
CA LEU A 206 -14.04 -6.00 1.97
C LEU A 206 -15.10 -6.97 2.49
N SER A 207 -16.38 -6.62 2.49
CA SER A 207 -17.47 -7.55 2.84
C SER A 207 -17.56 -8.74 1.87
N LYS A 208 -17.36 -8.52 0.56
CA LYS A 208 -17.33 -9.59 -0.45
C LYS A 208 -16.11 -10.49 -0.28
N ILE A 209 -14.93 -9.89 -0.04
CA ILE A 209 -13.69 -10.61 0.30
C ILE A 209 -13.87 -11.45 1.57
N THR A 210 -14.48 -10.89 2.62
CA THR A 210 -14.77 -11.63 3.86
C THR A 210 -15.67 -12.82 3.60
N SER A 211 -16.74 -12.64 2.80
CA SER A 211 -17.65 -13.74 2.44
C SER A 211 -16.92 -14.87 1.70
N LEU A 212 -16.04 -14.51 0.76
CA LEU A 212 -15.16 -15.46 0.06
C LEU A 212 -14.23 -16.19 1.05
N LEU A 213 -13.50 -15.45 1.89
CA LEU A 213 -12.54 -16.02 2.83
C LEU A 213 -13.22 -16.96 3.84
N ILE A 214 -14.40 -16.60 4.38
CA ILE A 214 -15.17 -17.46 5.27
C ILE A 214 -15.54 -18.76 4.57
N SER A 215 -16.01 -18.69 3.32
CA SER A 215 -16.36 -19.89 2.53
C SER A 215 -15.13 -20.77 2.27
N LEU A 216 -13.99 -20.18 1.92
CA LEU A 216 -12.74 -20.90 1.69
C LEU A 216 -12.19 -21.52 2.98
N GLY A 217 -12.26 -20.80 4.10
CA GLY A 217 -11.87 -21.30 5.42
C GLY A 217 -12.72 -22.49 5.86
N ALA A 218 -14.04 -22.40 5.72
CA ALA A 218 -14.94 -23.52 6.04
C ALA A 218 -14.67 -24.76 5.16
N LYS A 219 -14.35 -24.57 3.88
CA LYS A 219 -13.91 -25.66 3.01
C LYS A 219 -12.57 -26.25 3.49
N ALA A 220 -11.60 -25.42 3.83
CA ALA A 220 -10.31 -25.88 4.32
C ALA A 220 -10.45 -26.67 5.64
N ASP A 221 -11.29 -26.22 6.56
CA ASP A 221 -11.60 -26.95 7.79
C ASP A 221 -12.23 -28.32 7.49
N ALA A 222 -13.17 -28.39 6.54
CA ALA A 222 -13.78 -29.66 6.11
C ALA A 222 -12.77 -30.60 5.44
N ASP A 223 -11.77 -30.05 4.76
CA ASP A 223 -10.65 -30.79 4.16
C ASP A 223 -9.54 -31.13 5.19
N GLY A 224 -9.72 -30.75 6.47
CA GLY A 224 -8.84 -31.12 7.59
C GLY A 224 -7.75 -30.11 7.96
N PHE A 225 -7.76 -28.91 7.38
CA PHE A 225 -6.80 -27.86 7.68
C PHE A 225 -7.27 -26.99 8.85
N THR A 226 -6.62 -27.11 10.01
CA THR A 226 -7.02 -26.38 11.24
C THR A 226 -6.44 -24.96 11.37
N TYR A 227 -6.05 -24.34 10.25
CA TYR A 227 -5.31 -23.08 10.24
C TYR A 227 -6.15 -21.87 10.64
N TYR A 228 -7.48 -21.94 10.50
CA TYR A 228 -8.38 -20.79 10.59
C TYR A 228 -9.17 -20.72 11.91
N ALA A 229 -8.55 -21.16 13.01
CA ALA A 229 -9.20 -21.33 14.30
C ALA A 229 -9.76 -20.02 14.94
N GLN A 230 -9.21 -18.84 14.61
CA GLN A 230 -9.76 -17.54 15.07
C GLN A 230 -10.66 -16.88 14.00
N GLY A 231 -11.03 -17.63 12.95
CA GLY A 231 -11.89 -17.18 11.87
C GLY A 231 -11.18 -16.36 10.79
N LEU A 232 -11.99 -15.86 9.86
CA LEU A 232 -11.61 -15.03 8.71
C LEU A 232 -12.59 -13.86 8.49
N ASP A 233 -13.24 -13.40 9.57
CA ASP A 233 -14.20 -12.30 9.53
C ASP A 233 -13.51 -10.93 9.51
N VAL A 234 -12.83 -10.65 8.40
CA VAL A 234 -11.99 -9.46 8.22
C VAL A 234 -12.78 -8.17 8.44
N ILE A 235 -14.02 -8.09 7.95
CA ILE A 235 -14.82 -6.87 8.10
C ILE A 235 -15.17 -6.60 9.56
N SER A 236 -15.57 -7.63 10.32
CA SER A 236 -15.87 -7.48 11.74
C SER A 236 -14.62 -7.17 12.58
N TRP A 237 -13.43 -7.58 12.14
CA TRP A 237 -12.17 -7.18 12.79
C TRP A 237 -11.85 -5.70 12.55
N LEU A 238 -12.22 -5.15 11.39
CA LEU A 238 -11.94 -3.77 11.00
C LEU A 238 -12.95 -2.78 11.57
N ASP A 239 -14.24 -3.15 11.64
CA ASP A 239 -15.29 -2.27 12.17
C ASP A 239 -15.52 -2.37 13.68
N GLY A 240 -14.83 -3.31 14.33
CA GLY A 240 -14.91 -3.54 15.77
C GLY A 240 -16.10 -4.41 16.20
N GLY A 241 -16.83 -5.01 15.26
CA GLY A 241 -17.88 -5.99 15.54
C GLY A 241 -17.36 -7.27 16.20
N SER A 242 -16.07 -7.57 16.04
CA SER A 242 -15.38 -8.66 16.76
C SER A 242 -13.95 -8.28 17.13
N SER A 243 -13.40 -8.97 18.14
CA SER A 243 -12.01 -8.76 18.53
C SER A 243 -11.06 -9.12 17.40
N ARG A 244 -10.13 -8.21 17.12
CA ARG A 244 -9.04 -8.47 16.17
C ARG A 244 -8.19 -9.67 16.65
N PRO A 245 -7.82 -10.61 15.77
CA PRO A 245 -6.98 -11.74 16.12
C PRO A 245 -5.58 -11.34 16.60
N THR A 246 -4.86 -12.27 17.21
CA THR A 246 -3.49 -12.02 17.70
C THR A 246 -2.53 -11.71 16.55
N ILE A 247 -1.43 -11.02 16.86
CA ILE A 247 -0.39 -10.67 15.87
C ILE A 247 0.18 -11.93 15.23
N GLU A 248 0.40 -12.99 16.02
CA GLU A 248 0.94 -14.27 15.55
C GLU A 248 -0.02 -14.97 14.58
N TYR A 249 -1.33 -14.88 14.83
CA TYR A 249 -2.33 -15.45 13.93
C TYR A 249 -2.40 -14.69 12.61
N LEU A 250 -2.39 -13.35 12.66
CA LEU A 250 -2.33 -12.51 11.46
C LEU A 250 -1.00 -12.69 10.71
N ALA A 251 0.11 -12.93 11.40
CA ALA A 251 1.42 -13.20 10.80
C ALA A 251 1.55 -14.61 10.21
N SER A 252 0.65 -15.54 10.57
CA SER A 252 0.66 -16.89 10.00
C SER A 252 0.45 -16.85 8.48
N ILE A 253 1.09 -17.76 7.76
CA ILE A 253 1.10 -17.76 6.28
C ILE A 253 -0.30 -17.91 5.68
N PRO A 254 -1.18 -18.80 6.18
CA PRO A 254 -2.53 -18.94 5.66
C PRO A 254 -3.36 -17.65 5.70
N LEU A 255 -3.05 -16.73 6.62
CA LEU A 255 -3.72 -15.43 6.71
C LEU A 255 -2.96 -14.30 6.04
N SER A 256 -1.67 -14.16 6.34
CA SER A 256 -0.88 -13.03 5.85
C SER A 256 -0.77 -13.02 4.33
N LEU A 257 -0.68 -14.18 3.66
CA LEU A 257 -0.60 -14.21 2.20
C LEU A 257 -1.82 -13.54 1.54
N PRO A 258 -3.06 -14.01 1.75
CA PRO A 258 -4.23 -13.35 1.16
C PRO A 258 -4.44 -11.94 1.70
N LEU A 259 -4.26 -11.69 3.00
CA LEU A 259 -4.58 -10.38 3.58
C LEU A 259 -3.57 -9.27 3.21
N ILE A 260 -2.32 -9.60 2.91
CA ILE A 260 -1.38 -8.66 2.29
C ILE A 260 -1.85 -8.29 0.88
N GLY A 261 -2.33 -9.27 0.10
CA GLY A 261 -2.95 -9.00 -1.21
C GLY A 261 -4.19 -8.11 -1.09
N VAL A 262 -5.03 -8.33 -0.08
CA VAL A 262 -6.18 -7.45 0.22
C VAL A 262 -5.71 -6.03 0.51
N ALA A 263 -4.68 -5.83 1.34
CA ALA A 263 -4.15 -4.50 1.64
C ALA A 263 -3.64 -3.77 0.38
N GLN A 264 -2.92 -4.48 -0.49
CA GLN A 264 -2.42 -3.97 -1.78
C GLN A 264 -3.55 -3.51 -2.70
N LEU A 265 -4.55 -4.37 -2.88
CA LEU A 265 -5.63 -4.12 -3.81
C LEU A 265 -6.62 -3.09 -3.27
N ALA A 266 -6.82 -3.04 -1.95
CA ALA A 266 -7.55 -1.94 -1.30
C ALA A 266 -6.82 -0.60 -1.48
N GLN A 267 -5.48 -0.56 -1.34
CA GLN A 267 -4.69 0.64 -1.61
C GLN A 267 -4.84 1.10 -3.07
N TYR A 268 -4.83 0.18 -4.03
CA TYR A 268 -5.06 0.49 -5.45
C TYR A 268 -6.48 1.03 -5.71
N VAL A 269 -7.51 0.39 -5.14
CA VAL A 269 -8.91 0.86 -5.23
C VAL A 269 -9.07 2.26 -4.65
N VAL A 270 -8.51 2.52 -3.47
CA VAL A 270 -8.51 3.86 -2.87
C VAL A 270 -7.80 4.86 -3.78
N SER A 271 -6.65 4.49 -4.35
CA SER A 271 -5.91 5.36 -5.26
C SER A 271 -6.75 5.75 -6.49
N CYS A 272 -7.46 4.79 -7.09
CA CYS A 272 -8.40 5.04 -8.18
C CYS A 272 -9.53 5.99 -7.76
N ARG A 273 -10.20 5.70 -6.63
CA ARG A 273 -11.33 6.51 -6.13
C ARG A 273 -10.93 7.93 -5.74
N VAL A 274 -9.80 8.09 -5.07
CA VAL A 274 -9.29 9.39 -4.60
C VAL A 274 -8.83 10.27 -5.76
N THR A 275 -8.31 9.68 -6.84
CA THR A 275 -7.91 10.41 -8.05
C THR A 275 -9.02 10.55 -9.07
N ASP A 276 -10.21 10.01 -8.77
CA ASP A 276 -11.39 10.00 -9.65
C ASP A 276 -11.11 9.37 -11.03
N LEU A 277 -10.30 8.32 -11.05
CA LEU A 277 -10.00 7.53 -12.23
C LEU A 277 -10.66 6.16 -12.12
N ASP A 278 -11.30 5.72 -13.20
CA ASP A 278 -11.75 4.34 -13.29
C ASP A 278 -10.53 3.37 -13.42
N PRO A 279 -10.73 2.06 -13.19
CA PRO A 279 -9.62 1.10 -13.23
C PRO A 279 -8.88 1.04 -14.57
N SER A 280 -9.58 1.21 -15.71
CA SER A 280 -8.94 1.25 -17.03
C SER A 280 -8.08 2.50 -17.19
N GLN A 281 -8.59 3.67 -16.78
CA GLN A 281 -7.88 4.93 -16.82
C GLN A 281 -6.64 4.91 -15.93
N MET A 282 -6.77 4.43 -14.69
CA MET A 282 -5.65 4.32 -13.75
C MET A 282 -4.58 3.37 -14.29
N ARG A 283 -4.95 2.14 -14.69
CA ARG A 283 -4.02 1.18 -15.28
C ARG A 283 -3.35 1.75 -16.52
N GLY A 284 -4.10 2.49 -17.35
CA GLY A 284 -3.57 3.18 -18.54
C GLY A 284 -2.56 4.29 -18.26
N ARG A 285 -2.32 4.67 -16.99
CA ARG A 285 -1.21 5.55 -16.59
C ARG A 285 0.12 4.81 -16.41
N PHE A 286 0.11 3.48 -16.42
CA PHE A 286 1.29 2.64 -16.19
C PHE A 286 1.75 1.94 -17.46
N ASN A 287 3.06 1.85 -17.64
CA ASN A 287 3.71 1.20 -18.78
C ASN A 287 4.07 -0.26 -18.49
N GLY A 288 3.90 -0.71 -17.26
CA GLY A 288 4.08 -2.09 -16.82
C GLY A 288 3.92 -2.21 -15.31
N ALA A 289 3.82 -3.43 -14.83
CA ALA A 289 3.75 -3.74 -13.42
C ALA A 289 4.58 -4.97 -13.07
N THR A 290 4.97 -5.08 -11.81
CA THR A 290 5.54 -6.31 -11.25
C THR A 290 5.27 -6.36 -9.76
N GLY A 291 5.49 -7.51 -9.14
CA GLY A 291 5.34 -7.65 -7.72
C GLY A 291 6.36 -8.59 -7.13
N HIS A 292 6.85 -8.25 -5.94
CA HIS A 292 7.80 -9.06 -5.20
C HIS A 292 7.08 -10.23 -4.54
N SER A 293 7.49 -11.45 -4.88
CA SER A 293 6.87 -12.68 -4.39
C SER A 293 5.35 -12.66 -4.68
N GLN A 294 4.51 -12.81 -3.66
CA GLN A 294 3.06 -12.78 -3.79
C GLN A 294 2.48 -11.51 -4.43
N GLY A 295 3.21 -10.39 -4.44
CA GLY A 295 2.75 -9.14 -5.06
C GLY A 295 2.47 -9.29 -6.56
N ILE A 296 3.05 -10.29 -7.21
CA ILE A 296 2.83 -10.54 -8.64
C ILE A 296 1.35 -10.84 -8.96
N ILE A 297 0.62 -11.43 -8.01
CA ILE A 297 -0.82 -11.69 -8.16
C ILE A 297 -1.61 -10.37 -8.21
N SER A 298 -1.27 -9.41 -7.35
CA SER A 298 -1.90 -8.09 -7.35
C SER A 298 -1.58 -7.31 -8.63
N ALA A 299 -0.36 -7.45 -9.17
CA ALA A 299 0.01 -6.86 -10.44
C ALA A 299 -0.85 -7.40 -11.61
N VAL A 300 -1.07 -8.72 -11.65
CA VAL A 300 -1.96 -9.35 -12.65
C VAL A 300 -3.40 -8.89 -12.47
N ALA A 301 -3.91 -8.86 -11.23
CA ALA A 301 -5.29 -8.44 -10.97
C ALA A 301 -5.57 -7.03 -11.51
N ILE A 302 -4.67 -6.06 -11.31
CA ILE A 302 -4.89 -4.70 -11.84
C ILE A 302 -4.73 -4.62 -13.36
N ALA A 303 -3.83 -5.43 -13.96
CA ALA A 303 -3.61 -5.41 -15.40
C ALA A 303 -4.80 -6.00 -16.18
N SER A 304 -5.48 -6.99 -15.59
CA SER A 304 -6.67 -7.64 -16.14
C SER A 304 -7.97 -6.87 -15.91
N SER A 305 -7.92 -5.66 -15.33
CA SER A 305 -9.11 -4.90 -14.90
C SER A 305 -9.32 -3.61 -15.67
N ASP A 306 -10.50 -3.44 -16.26
CA ASP A 306 -10.90 -2.30 -17.09
C ASP A 306 -12.11 -1.51 -16.56
N SER A 307 -12.78 -2.01 -15.52
CA SER A 307 -13.95 -1.39 -14.92
C SER A 307 -13.99 -1.73 -13.43
N TRP A 308 -14.88 -1.07 -12.68
CA TRP A 308 -15.07 -1.39 -11.26
C TRP A 308 -15.52 -2.83 -11.03
N ASP A 309 -16.36 -3.36 -11.91
CA ASP A 309 -16.87 -4.73 -11.82
C ASP A 309 -15.76 -5.76 -12.11
N SER A 310 -15.00 -5.56 -13.20
CA SER A 310 -13.88 -6.46 -13.53
C SER A 310 -12.75 -6.36 -12.51
N LEU A 311 -12.50 -5.17 -11.94
CA LEU A 311 -11.56 -4.99 -10.84
C LEU A 311 -11.98 -5.78 -9.60
N GLU A 312 -13.25 -5.69 -9.20
CA GLU A 312 -13.74 -6.46 -8.06
C GLU A 312 -13.61 -7.97 -8.29
N GLU A 313 -14.01 -8.46 -9.48
CA GLU A 313 -13.88 -9.86 -9.85
C GLU A 313 -12.41 -10.34 -9.77
N ASN A 314 -11.49 -9.56 -10.34
CA ASN A 314 -10.07 -9.89 -10.34
C ASN A 314 -9.45 -9.81 -8.93
N ILE A 315 -9.94 -8.93 -8.06
CA ILE A 315 -9.54 -8.91 -6.65
C ILE A 315 -9.99 -10.19 -5.95
N LEU A 316 -11.22 -10.65 -6.18
CA LEU A 316 -11.70 -11.90 -5.59
C LEU A 316 -10.90 -13.12 -6.11
N LYS A 317 -10.56 -13.16 -7.40
CA LYS A 317 -9.64 -14.16 -7.98
C LYS A 317 -8.26 -14.12 -7.31
N ALA A 318 -7.68 -12.93 -7.15
CA ALA A 318 -6.39 -12.74 -6.47
C ALA A 318 -6.40 -13.25 -5.04
N VAL A 319 -7.44 -12.91 -4.27
CA VAL A 319 -7.59 -13.37 -2.88
C VAL A 319 -7.77 -14.90 -2.82
N LYS A 320 -8.60 -15.48 -3.70
CA LYS A 320 -8.77 -16.94 -3.81
C LYS A 320 -7.44 -17.64 -4.11
N HIS A 321 -6.67 -17.11 -5.06
CA HIS A 321 -5.37 -17.67 -5.44
C HIS A 321 -4.37 -17.60 -4.27
N LEU A 322 -4.22 -16.43 -3.65
CA LEU A 322 -3.33 -16.23 -2.51
C LEU A 322 -3.72 -17.06 -1.28
N PHE A 323 -5.01 -17.26 -1.04
CA PHE A 323 -5.51 -18.16 0.01
C PHE A 323 -4.97 -19.57 -0.18
N TYR A 324 -5.12 -20.15 -1.38
CA TYR A 324 -4.63 -21.50 -1.64
C TYR A 324 -3.12 -21.61 -1.68
N ILE A 325 -2.41 -20.57 -2.17
CA ILE A 325 -0.94 -20.54 -2.07
C ILE A 325 -0.49 -20.54 -0.60
N GLY A 326 -1.16 -19.77 0.26
CA GLY A 326 -0.89 -19.73 1.70
C GLY A 326 -1.15 -21.08 2.37
N LEU A 327 -2.31 -21.69 2.08
CA LEU A 327 -2.71 -23.00 2.59
C LEU A 327 -1.72 -24.10 2.18
N ARG A 328 -1.42 -24.23 0.88
CA ARG A 328 -0.52 -25.28 0.35
C ARG A 328 0.94 -25.02 0.68
N GLY A 329 1.34 -23.77 0.88
CA GLY A 329 2.64 -23.42 1.43
C GLY A 329 2.80 -23.93 2.87
N GLN A 330 1.80 -23.67 3.71
CA GLN A 330 1.81 -24.11 5.11
C GLN A 330 1.69 -25.64 5.25
N GLU A 331 0.95 -26.30 4.37
CA GLU A 331 0.85 -27.76 4.29
C GLU A 331 2.21 -28.38 3.93
N SER A 332 2.90 -27.82 2.92
CA SER A 332 4.18 -28.34 2.44
C SER A 332 5.31 -28.16 3.44
N PHE A 333 5.23 -27.12 4.29
CA PHE A 333 6.24 -26.85 5.32
C PHE A 333 5.60 -26.52 6.68
N PRO A 334 5.30 -27.53 7.51
CA PRO A 334 4.65 -27.32 8.80
C PRO A 334 5.57 -26.61 9.81
N LEU A 335 4.95 -25.88 10.74
CA LEU A 335 5.65 -25.24 11.85
C LEU A 335 6.28 -26.28 12.77
N LEU A 336 7.60 -26.17 12.96
CA LEU A 336 8.35 -26.98 13.91
C LEU A 336 8.82 -26.11 15.07
N SER A 337 8.66 -26.62 16.30
CA SER A 337 9.18 -25.96 17.48
C SER A 337 10.71 -25.87 17.43
N ILE A 338 11.24 -24.69 17.77
CA ILE A 338 12.67 -24.43 17.85
C ILE A 338 13.07 -24.42 19.32
N GLU A 339 14.21 -25.03 19.63
CA GLU A 339 14.70 -25.13 20.99
C GLU A 339 14.88 -23.71 21.61
N PRO A 340 14.39 -23.45 22.84
CA PRO A 340 14.41 -22.10 23.43
C PRO A 340 15.81 -21.47 23.49
N HIS A 341 16.85 -22.27 23.67
CA HIS A 341 18.22 -21.76 23.69
C HIS A 341 18.68 -21.21 22.32
N ILE A 342 18.19 -21.78 21.21
CA ILE A 342 18.52 -21.32 19.85
C ILE A 342 17.85 -19.97 19.61
N VAL A 343 16.58 -19.86 20.01
CA VAL A 343 15.82 -18.60 19.93
C VAL A 343 16.51 -17.52 20.76
N ALA A 344 16.86 -17.82 22.01
CA ALA A 344 17.52 -16.87 22.90
C ALA A 344 18.87 -16.40 22.35
N ASP A 345 19.69 -17.31 21.80
CA ASP A 345 20.98 -16.97 21.22
C ASP A 345 20.85 -16.10 19.95
N ALA A 346 19.94 -16.44 19.02
CA ALA A 346 19.71 -15.63 17.82
C ALA A 346 19.21 -14.21 18.17
N VAL A 347 18.27 -14.10 19.10
CA VAL A 347 17.76 -12.80 19.59
C VAL A 347 18.87 -11.99 20.27
N ALA A 348 19.69 -12.61 21.12
CA ALA A 348 20.81 -11.94 21.79
C ALA A 348 21.87 -11.40 20.81
N ASN A 349 21.97 -11.99 19.61
CA ASN A 349 22.85 -11.54 18.53
C ASN A 349 22.16 -10.58 17.53
N ASN A 350 20.96 -10.08 17.83
CA ASN A 350 20.17 -9.18 16.98
C ASN A 350 19.75 -9.78 15.62
N GLU A 351 19.61 -11.11 15.54
CA GLU A 351 19.23 -11.80 14.31
C GLU A 351 17.72 -12.00 14.20
N GLY A 352 16.96 -11.79 15.27
CA GLY A 352 15.53 -12.08 15.34
C GLY A 352 15.22 -13.53 15.69
N VAL A 353 13.93 -13.87 15.68
CA VAL A 353 13.46 -15.24 15.96
C VAL A 353 13.73 -16.12 14.73
N PRO A 354 14.38 -17.29 14.88
CA PRO A 354 14.67 -18.16 13.76
C PRO A 354 13.41 -18.58 12.99
N SER A 355 13.50 -18.48 11.67
CA SER A 355 12.45 -18.79 10.71
C SER A 355 13.07 -19.44 9.46
N PRO A 356 12.28 -20.00 8.54
CA PRO A 356 12.79 -20.61 7.32
C PRO A 356 13.25 -19.60 6.24
N MET A 357 13.27 -18.30 6.52
CA MET A 357 13.77 -17.27 5.62
C MET A 357 14.74 -16.32 6.33
N PHE A 358 15.98 -16.20 5.83
CA PHE A 358 17.05 -15.44 6.47
C PHE A 358 17.68 -14.44 5.50
N GLY A 359 17.53 -13.16 5.79
CA GLY A 359 18.06 -12.06 5.00
C GLY A 359 19.53 -11.78 5.32
N VAL A 360 20.33 -11.53 4.28
CA VAL A 360 21.76 -11.18 4.36
C VAL A 360 22.04 -9.97 3.47
N SER A 361 22.57 -8.90 4.05
CA SER A 361 22.84 -7.63 3.36
C SER A 361 24.28 -7.17 3.57
N GLY A 362 25.04 -7.00 2.49
CA GLY A 362 26.43 -6.52 2.51
C GLY A 362 27.47 -7.59 2.13
N LEU A 363 27.06 -8.82 1.83
CA LEU A 363 27.94 -9.86 1.27
C LEU A 363 27.70 -10.03 -0.23
N SER A 364 28.77 -10.29 -0.99
CA SER A 364 28.64 -10.73 -2.38
C SER A 364 28.04 -12.14 -2.46
N LEU A 365 27.31 -12.45 -3.55
CA LEU A 365 26.72 -13.77 -3.77
C LEU A 365 27.75 -14.90 -3.63
N LYS A 366 28.89 -14.78 -4.30
CA LYS A 366 29.99 -15.77 -4.26
C LYS A 366 30.47 -16.06 -2.84
N ALA A 367 30.56 -15.04 -1.99
CA ALA A 367 30.95 -15.21 -0.60
C ALA A 367 29.87 -15.95 0.21
N LEU A 368 28.62 -15.52 0.06
CA LEU A 368 27.47 -16.13 0.74
C LEU A 368 27.31 -17.61 0.34
N GLU A 369 27.32 -17.92 -0.95
CA GLU A 369 27.29 -19.29 -1.48
C GLU A 369 28.46 -20.15 -0.97
N GLY A 370 29.65 -19.55 -0.84
CA GLY A 370 30.81 -20.21 -0.24
C GLY A 370 30.59 -20.62 1.22
N HIS A 371 29.88 -19.80 2.00
CA HIS A 371 29.48 -20.15 3.37
C HIS A 371 28.36 -21.17 3.40
N ILE A 372 27.33 -21.02 2.57
CA ILE A 372 26.22 -21.97 2.42
C ILE A 372 26.76 -23.35 2.06
N LYS A 373 27.67 -23.46 1.09
CA LYS A 373 28.28 -24.74 0.68
C LYS A 373 28.98 -25.45 1.84
N LYS A 374 29.69 -24.71 2.70
CA LYS A 374 30.36 -25.28 3.89
C LYS A 374 29.36 -25.78 4.92
N VAL A 375 28.25 -25.05 5.11
CA VAL A 375 27.18 -25.45 6.02
C VAL A 375 26.45 -26.67 5.46
N ASN A 376 26.01 -26.63 4.20
CA ASN A 376 25.33 -27.72 3.51
C ASN A 376 26.14 -29.03 3.45
N ALA A 377 27.48 -28.98 3.46
CA ALA A 377 28.32 -30.17 3.54
C ALA A 377 28.09 -31.01 4.81
N HIS A 378 27.49 -30.42 5.85
CA HIS A 378 27.16 -31.08 7.11
C HIS A 378 25.65 -31.33 7.27
N LEU A 379 24.84 -31.00 6.26
CA LEU A 379 23.39 -31.11 6.30
C LEU A 379 22.90 -32.20 5.32
N PRO A 380 21.88 -32.99 5.69
CA PRO A 380 21.22 -33.89 4.76
C PRO A 380 20.49 -33.11 3.65
N SER A 381 20.12 -33.79 2.56
CA SER A 381 19.46 -33.18 1.39
C SER A 381 18.18 -32.41 1.76
N ASN A 382 17.37 -32.94 2.66
CA ASN A 382 16.15 -32.30 3.14
C ASN A 382 16.38 -31.15 4.13
N SER A 383 17.62 -30.78 4.43
CA SER A 383 17.95 -29.64 5.30
C SER A 383 18.87 -28.62 4.64
N GLN A 384 19.08 -28.71 3.33
CA GLN A 384 19.97 -27.81 2.62
C GLN A 384 19.43 -26.38 2.55
N ILE A 385 20.36 -25.44 2.54
CA ILE A 385 20.09 -24.01 2.45
C ILE A 385 20.35 -23.56 1.01
N GLY A 386 19.43 -22.77 0.46
CA GLY A 386 19.56 -22.13 -0.86
C GLY A 386 19.53 -20.60 -0.75
N VAL A 387 19.96 -19.92 -1.81
CA VAL A 387 19.64 -18.50 -2.02
C VAL A 387 18.38 -18.44 -2.87
N SER A 388 17.39 -17.68 -2.42
CA SER A 388 16.04 -17.74 -2.98
C SER A 388 15.59 -16.39 -3.48
N LEU A 389 16.01 -15.30 -2.80
CA LEU A 389 15.75 -13.94 -3.26
C LEU A 389 17.08 -13.23 -3.53
N HIS A 390 17.24 -12.75 -4.76
CA HIS A 390 18.33 -11.88 -5.22
C HIS A 390 17.79 -10.46 -5.37
N ASN A 391 17.60 -9.79 -4.23
CA ASN A 391 16.97 -8.48 -4.15
C ASN A 391 17.89 -7.34 -4.61
N GLY A 392 19.20 -7.56 -4.64
CA GLY A 392 20.19 -6.60 -5.10
C GLY A 392 21.59 -7.21 -5.20
N PRO A 393 22.61 -6.44 -5.63
CA PRO A 393 23.97 -6.96 -5.83
C PRO A 393 24.61 -7.56 -4.58
N ASN A 394 24.22 -7.10 -3.39
CA ASN A 394 24.69 -7.59 -2.09
C ASN A 394 23.53 -7.79 -1.11
N LEU A 395 22.30 -8.02 -1.60
CA LEU A 395 21.10 -8.15 -0.78
C LEU A 395 20.38 -9.44 -1.16
N TYR A 396 20.43 -10.42 -0.28
CA TYR A 396 19.95 -11.77 -0.52
C TYR A 396 19.04 -12.26 0.59
N VAL A 397 18.17 -13.21 0.27
CA VAL A 397 17.46 -14.03 1.27
C VAL A 397 17.75 -15.48 0.98
N THR A 398 18.16 -16.19 2.02
CA THR A 398 18.38 -17.64 2.00
C THR A 398 17.21 -18.35 2.63
N THR A 399 16.83 -19.51 2.09
CA THR A 399 15.78 -20.35 2.67
C THR A 399 16.26 -21.75 3.00
N GLY A 400 15.57 -22.37 3.95
CA GLY A 400 15.83 -23.71 4.45
C GLY A 400 15.23 -23.86 5.86
N PRO A 401 15.35 -25.03 6.51
CA PRO A 401 14.83 -25.20 7.86
C PRO A 401 15.48 -24.22 8.83
N ALA A 402 14.71 -23.65 9.75
CA ALA A 402 15.16 -22.59 10.65
C ALA A 402 16.43 -22.97 11.44
N LYS A 403 16.56 -24.25 11.84
CA LYS A 403 17.75 -24.77 12.52
C LYS A 403 18.99 -24.81 11.62
N ALA A 404 18.83 -25.12 10.33
CA ALA A 404 19.91 -25.05 9.35
C ALA A 404 20.35 -23.60 9.12
N LEU A 405 19.39 -22.68 8.97
CA LEU A 405 19.65 -21.25 8.83
C LEU A 405 20.32 -20.65 10.08
N TYR A 406 19.97 -21.11 11.28
CA TYR A 406 20.72 -20.77 12.49
C TYR A 406 22.18 -21.26 12.44
N GLY A 407 22.41 -22.47 11.91
CA GLY A 407 23.76 -22.96 11.61
C GLY A 407 24.54 -22.03 10.66
N LEU A 408 23.88 -21.50 9.63
CA LEU A 408 24.46 -20.48 8.76
C LEU A 408 24.74 -19.17 9.51
N ALA A 409 23.81 -18.67 10.33
CA ALA A 409 23.98 -17.46 11.13
C ALA A 409 25.22 -17.57 12.03
N THR A 410 25.35 -18.67 12.79
CA THR A 410 26.52 -18.90 13.66
C THR A 410 27.84 -18.99 12.87
N ALA A 411 27.83 -19.53 11.66
CA ALA A 411 28.99 -19.54 10.78
C ALA A 411 29.37 -18.14 10.27
N LEU A 412 28.37 -17.32 9.93
CA LEU A 412 28.55 -15.95 9.46
C LEU A 412 29.03 -15.01 10.58
N ARG A 413 28.57 -15.19 11.83
CA ARG A 413 29.07 -14.41 12.99
C ARG A 413 30.60 -14.43 13.11
N LYS A 414 31.22 -15.58 12.81
CA LYS A 414 32.68 -15.76 12.94
C LYS A 414 33.48 -14.91 11.96
N VAL A 415 32.89 -14.56 10.82
CA VAL A 415 33.54 -13.75 9.77
C VAL A 415 33.05 -12.30 9.73
N MET A 416 31.94 -12.01 10.40
CA MET A 416 31.40 -10.67 10.56
C MET A 416 32.32 -9.79 11.42
N ALA A 417 32.46 -8.53 11.04
CA ALA A 417 33.05 -7.51 11.89
C ALA A 417 32.12 -7.24 13.10
N PRO A 418 32.63 -7.24 14.34
CA PRO A 418 31.86 -6.79 15.50
C PRO A 418 31.30 -5.38 15.30
N ALA A 419 30.09 -5.14 15.81
CA ALA A 419 29.48 -3.82 15.77
C ALA A 419 30.41 -2.77 16.42
N GLY A 420 30.63 -1.65 15.72
CA GLY A 420 31.50 -0.57 16.21
C GLY A 420 33.01 -0.82 16.10
N LEU A 421 33.46 -1.95 15.52
CA LEU A 421 34.89 -2.18 15.30
C LEU A 421 35.45 -1.16 14.29
N ASP A 422 36.34 -0.27 14.75
CA ASP A 422 37.06 0.64 13.86
C ASP A 422 38.11 -0.13 13.05
N GLN A 423 37.92 -0.14 11.73
CA GLN A 423 38.84 -0.75 10.77
C GLN A 423 39.56 0.31 9.91
N SER A 424 39.48 1.60 10.26
CA SER A 424 40.09 2.71 9.51
C SER A 424 41.61 2.58 9.37
N LYS A 425 42.27 1.97 10.36
CA LYS A 425 43.72 1.70 10.38
C LYS A 425 44.09 0.30 9.86
N VAL A 426 43.11 -0.51 9.46
CA VAL A 426 43.34 -1.83 8.85
C VAL A 426 43.31 -1.67 7.32
N PRO A 427 44.34 -2.18 6.58
CA PRO A 427 44.32 -2.18 5.12
C PRO A 427 43.03 -2.79 4.57
N PHE A 428 42.44 -2.18 3.54
CA PHE A 428 41.11 -2.56 3.03
C PHE A 428 40.95 -4.07 2.78
N SER A 429 41.94 -4.71 2.15
CA SER A 429 41.94 -6.15 1.84
C SER A 429 42.06 -7.08 3.06
N LYS A 430 42.40 -6.54 4.24
CA LYS A 430 42.52 -7.28 5.50
C LYS A 430 41.38 -6.97 6.47
N ARG A 431 40.43 -6.11 6.10
CA ARG A 431 39.26 -5.79 6.93
C ARG A 431 38.33 -7.00 7.00
N LYS A 432 37.71 -7.20 8.17
CA LYS A 432 36.57 -8.08 8.32
C LYS A 432 35.37 -7.51 7.56
N ALA A 433 34.55 -8.41 7.01
CA ALA A 433 33.36 -8.03 6.27
C ALA A 433 32.33 -7.38 7.20
N VAL A 434 31.78 -6.25 6.76
CA VAL A 434 30.68 -5.56 7.43
C VAL A 434 29.41 -5.88 6.67
N PHE A 435 28.49 -6.61 7.29
CA PHE A 435 27.22 -7.00 6.72
C PHE A 435 26.20 -7.18 7.85
N THR A 436 24.92 -7.16 7.51
CA THR A 436 23.82 -7.44 8.43
C THR A 436 23.14 -8.74 8.03
N MET A 437 22.56 -9.43 9.01
CA MET A 437 21.81 -10.65 8.78
C MET A 437 20.67 -10.75 9.78
N ARG A 438 19.50 -11.22 9.33
CA ARG A 438 18.29 -11.26 10.15
C ARG A 438 17.30 -12.28 9.61
N PHE A 439 16.65 -13.02 10.49
CA PHE A 439 15.48 -13.83 10.18
C PHE A 439 14.28 -12.96 9.82
N LEU A 440 13.56 -13.36 8.79
CA LEU A 440 12.32 -12.72 8.36
C LEU A 440 11.13 -13.40 9.04
N PRO A 441 10.08 -12.67 9.45
CA PRO A 441 8.89 -13.24 10.08
C PRO A 441 7.99 -13.95 9.04
N VAL A 442 8.53 -14.97 8.37
CA VAL A 442 7.88 -15.76 7.34
C VAL A 442 8.15 -17.23 7.63
N ASN A 443 7.08 -18.01 7.81
CA ASN A 443 7.16 -19.38 8.31
C ASN A 443 7.13 -20.46 7.24
N VAL A 444 7.23 -20.08 5.97
CA VAL A 444 7.33 -20.99 4.82
C VAL A 444 8.56 -20.59 3.99
N PRO A 445 9.43 -21.54 3.58
CA PRO A 445 10.61 -21.26 2.75
C PRO A 445 10.20 -21.03 1.28
N TYR A 446 9.48 -19.95 1.00
CA TYR A 446 9.08 -19.59 -0.37
C TYR A 446 10.30 -19.47 -1.30
N HIS A 447 10.06 -19.67 -2.60
CA HIS A 447 11.09 -19.64 -3.65
C HIS A 447 12.15 -20.73 -3.47
N SER A 448 11.73 -21.95 -3.12
CA SER A 448 12.68 -23.04 -2.90
C SER A 448 12.12 -24.41 -3.23
N SER A 449 13.04 -25.37 -3.38
CA SER A 449 12.72 -26.78 -3.67
C SER A 449 11.85 -27.44 -2.59
N TYR A 450 11.76 -26.85 -1.40
CA TYR A 450 10.88 -27.33 -0.33
C TYR A 450 9.39 -27.29 -0.69
N LEU A 451 9.02 -26.49 -1.70
CA LEU A 451 7.64 -26.30 -2.13
C LEU A 451 7.36 -26.89 -3.52
N GLU A 452 8.26 -27.74 -4.03
CA GLU A 452 8.02 -28.53 -5.24
C GLU A 452 6.73 -29.36 -5.08
N GLY A 453 5.89 -29.38 -6.12
CA GLY A 453 4.59 -30.05 -6.10
C GLY A 453 3.44 -29.17 -5.59
N ALA A 454 3.71 -28.05 -4.90
CA ALA A 454 2.66 -27.18 -4.37
C ALA A 454 1.88 -26.45 -5.48
N THR A 455 2.56 -26.07 -6.56
CA THR A 455 1.93 -25.46 -7.75
C THR A 455 0.83 -26.34 -8.34
N GLN A 456 1.09 -27.65 -8.47
CA GLN A 456 0.11 -28.62 -9.00
C GLN A 456 -1.08 -28.75 -8.06
N LYS A 457 -0.87 -28.81 -6.74
CA LYS A 457 -1.97 -28.83 -5.77
C LYS A 457 -2.89 -27.62 -5.91
N VAL A 458 -2.31 -26.42 -6.00
CA VAL A 458 -3.10 -25.18 -6.16
C VAL A 458 -3.84 -25.16 -7.50
N SER A 459 -3.12 -25.37 -8.61
CA SER A 459 -3.71 -25.22 -9.95
C SER A 459 -4.68 -26.34 -10.31
N GLU A 460 -4.36 -27.60 -10.00
CA GLU A 460 -5.14 -28.77 -10.44
C GLU A 460 -6.19 -29.21 -9.40
N MET A 461 -5.88 -29.15 -8.10
CA MET A 461 -6.77 -29.68 -7.06
C MET A 461 -7.66 -28.61 -6.42
N ASP A 462 -7.09 -27.44 -6.09
CA ASP A 462 -7.82 -26.40 -5.35
C ASP A 462 -8.62 -25.47 -6.25
N LEU A 463 -8.02 -25.04 -7.36
CA LEU A 463 -8.64 -24.16 -8.34
C LEU A 463 -9.34 -24.96 -9.43
N GLY A 464 -8.62 -25.88 -10.08
CA GLY A 464 -9.13 -26.69 -11.20
C GLY A 464 -9.47 -25.88 -12.46
N GLU A 465 -9.07 -24.60 -12.50
CA GLU A 465 -9.38 -23.65 -13.57
C GLU A 465 -8.26 -22.62 -13.73
N GLU A 466 -8.17 -22.02 -14.92
CA GLU A 466 -7.32 -20.87 -15.17
C GLU A 466 -8.03 -19.60 -14.66
N LEU A 467 -7.38 -18.84 -13.77
CA LEU A 467 -8.00 -17.63 -13.21
C LEU A 467 -7.93 -16.43 -14.17
N TRP A 468 -6.87 -16.36 -14.98
CA TRP A 468 -6.63 -15.29 -15.95
C TRP A 468 -6.00 -15.82 -17.23
N ASN A 469 -6.34 -15.19 -18.35
CA ASN A 469 -5.66 -15.43 -19.61
C ASN A 469 -4.62 -14.35 -19.90
N VAL A 470 -3.51 -14.72 -20.55
CA VAL A 470 -2.46 -13.75 -20.94
C VAL A 470 -3.00 -12.60 -21.82
N GLY A 471 -4.05 -12.85 -22.61
CA GLY A 471 -4.70 -11.83 -23.45
C GLY A 471 -5.52 -10.80 -22.68
N GLU A 472 -5.81 -11.03 -21.39
CA GLU A 472 -6.51 -10.06 -20.53
C GLU A 472 -5.57 -9.01 -19.96
N LEU A 473 -4.25 -9.27 -19.96
CA LEU A 473 -3.24 -8.37 -19.42
C LEU A 473 -3.03 -7.17 -20.35
N ALA A 474 -3.62 -6.02 -20.00
CA ALA A 474 -3.54 -4.82 -20.84
C ALA A 474 -2.17 -4.09 -20.76
N ILE A 475 -1.36 -4.38 -19.75
CA ILE A 475 0.00 -3.83 -19.57
C ILE A 475 1.00 -4.96 -19.33
N PRO A 476 2.30 -4.78 -19.64
CA PRO A 476 3.33 -5.76 -19.33
C PRO A 476 3.34 -6.14 -17.85
N ILE A 477 3.43 -7.44 -17.57
CA ILE A 477 3.69 -7.93 -16.21
C ILE A 477 5.06 -8.59 -16.21
N TYR A 478 6.02 -8.02 -15.49
CA TYR A 478 7.38 -8.55 -15.48
C TYR A 478 7.52 -9.74 -14.51
N ASN A 479 7.91 -10.88 -15.06
CA ASN A 479 8.23 -12.11 -14.35
C ASN A 479 9.34 -11.86 -13.31
N THR A 480 9.16 -12.43 -12.12
CA THR A 480 10.04 -12.20 -10.96
C THR A 480 11.40 -12.92 -11.05
N GLU A 481 11.51 -13.98 -11.85
CA GLU A 481 12.74 -14.77 -12.05
C GLU A 481 13.62 -14.20 -13.17
N ASP A 482 13.03 -13.83 -14.31
CA ASP A 482 13.81 -13.48 -15.50
C ASP A 482 13.53 -12.07 -16.07
N GLY A 483 12.47 -11.41 -15.61
CA GLY A 483 12.06 -10.08 -16.08
C GLY A 483 11.35 -10.07 -17.44
N THR A 484 11.00 -11.24 -17.99
CA THR A 484 10.20 -11.35 -19.21
C THR A 484 8.76 -10.89 -19.00
N ASP A 485 8.09 -10.49 -20.07
CA ASP A 485 6.68 -10.09 -20.01
C ASP A 485 5.78 -11.34 -20.01
N LEU A 486 4.98 -11.51 -18.96
CA LEU A 486 4.06 -12.66 -18.83
C LEU A 486 2.98 -12.69 -19.92
N ARG A 487 2.78 -11.61 -20.69
CA ARG A 487 1.92 -11.62 -21.88
C ARG A 487 2.44 -12.53 -22.99
N GLU A 488 3.73 -12.85 -22.98
CA GLU A 488 4.37 -13.75 -23.93
C GLU A 488 4.33 -15.21 -23.49
N LEU A 489 3.77 -15.49 -22.30
CA LEU A 489 3.68 -16.83 -21.74
C LEU A 489 2.76 -17.73 -22.59
N THR A 490 3.23 -18.93 -22.93
CA THR A 490 2.45 -19.91 -23.71
C THR A 490 1.85 -21.03 -22.86
N THR A 491 2.13 -21.03 -21.55
CA THR A 491 1.64 -22.01 -20.56
C THR A 491 0.60 -21.37 -19.64
N SER A 492 0.03 -22.15 -18.72
CA SER A 492 -0.89 -21.64 -17.69
C SER A 492 -0.26 -20.47 -16.91
N LEU A 493 -0.96 -19.34 -16.88
CA LEU A 493 -0.56 -18.15 -16.16
C LEU A 493 -0.71 -18.38 -14.65
N THR A 494 -1.79 -19.02 -14.24
CA THR A 494 -2.12 -19.40 -12.86
C THR A 494 -1.05 -20.32 -12.27
N ALA A 495 -0.62 -21.34 -13.04
CA ALA A 495 0.48 -22.22 -12.63
C ALA A 495 1.81 -21.45 -12.58
N SER A 496 2.11 -20.61 -13.59
CA SER A 496 3.33 -19.78 -13.61
C SER A 496 3.42 -18.84 -12.42
N LEU A 497 2.32 -18.17 -12.07
CA LEU A 497 2.24 -17.27 -10.92
C LEU A 497 2.42 -18.01 -9.59
N SER A 498 1.83 -19.20 -9.46
CA SER A 498 2.03 -20.06 -8.29
C SER A 498 3.50 -20.49 -8.17
N ASP A 499 4.12 -20.89 -9.28
CA ASP A 499 5.51 -21.36 -9.31
C ASP A 499 6.51 -20.24 -9.01
N GLN A 500 6.23 -19.02 -9.48
CA GLN A 500 6.98 -17.80 -9.15
C GLN A 500 7.00 -17.50 -7.64
N ILE A 501 6.02 -18.00 -6.87
CA ILE A 501 5.94 -17.81 -5.42
C ILE A 501 6.49 -19.04 -4.68
N PHE A 502 6.14 -20.25 -5.11
CA PHE A 502 6.55 -21.48 -4.44
C PHE A 502 8.01 -21.82 -4.66
N VAL A 503 8.46 -21.90 -5.91
CA VAL A 503 9.72 -22.58 -6.25
C VAL A 503 10.73 -21.62 -6.87
N LYS A 504 10.30 -20.76 -7.81
CA LYS A 504 11.27 -19.97 -8.58
C LYS A 504 11.94 -18.89 -7.74
N PRO A 505 13.26 -18.69 -7.90
CA PRO A 505 13.97 -17.63 -7.22
C PRO A 505 13.54 -16.26 -7.76
N ILE A 506 13.60 -15.24 -6.92
CA ILE A 506 13.40 -13.85 -7.37
C ILE A 506 14.74 -13.25 -7.78
N HIS A 507 14.80 -12.69 -8.97
CA HIS A 507 15.89 -11.82 -9.41
C HIS A 507 15.37 -10.39 -9.59
N TRP A 508 15.22 -9.69 -8.47
CA TRP A 508 14.48 -8.42 -8.43
C TRP A 508 15.08 -7.35 -9.36
N VAL A 509 16.41 -7.26 -9.42
CA VAL A 509 17.10 -6.31 -10.32
C VAL A 509 16.76 -6.56 -11.79
N LYS A 510 16.48 -7.81 -12.19
CA LYS A 510 16.02 -8.12 -13.55
C LYS A 510 14.56 -7.74 -13.73
N ALA A 511 13.69 -8.12 -12.79
CA ALA A 511 12.25 -7.84 -12.83
C ALA A 511 11.95 -6.33 -12.87
N VAL A 512 12.75 -5.50 -12.20
CA VAL A 512 12.64 -4.04 -12.21
C VAL A 512 13.64 -3.36 -13.14
N ASN A 513 14.18 -4.08 -14.12
CA ASN A 513 15.04 -3.50 -15.14
C ASN A 513 14.22 -2.74 -16.19
N PHE A 514 13.49 -1.72 -15.75
CA PHE A 514 12.62 -0.92 -16.60
C PHE A 514 13.39 -0.31 -17.79
N PRO A 515 12.71 0.06 -18.88
CA PRO A 515 13.29 0.82 -19.97
C PRO A 515 14.01 2.09 -19.50
N ALA A 516 14.97 2.58 -20.30
CA ALA A 516 15.70 3.82 -19.99
C ALA A 516 14.80 5.08 -19.96
N THR A 517 13.58 4.98 -20.49
CA THR A 517 12.55 6.01 -20.47
C THR A 517 11.73 6.03 -19.18
N ALA A 518 11.83 4.98 -18.34
CA ALA A 518 11.17 4.92 -17.04
C ALA A 518 11.54 6.11 -16.16
N THR A 519 10.53 6.74 -15.55
CA THR A 519 10.73 7.93 -14.72
C THR A 519 10.29 7.73 -13.28
N HIS A 520 9.30 6.88 -13.05
CA HIS A 520 8.79 6.61 -11.71
C HIS A 520 8.43 5.13 -11.56
N ALA A 521 8.52 4.65 -10.33
CA ALA A 521 7.89 3.40 -9.91
C ALA A 521 7.04 3.66 -8.66
N VAL A 522 5.78 3.20 -8.69
CA VAL A 522 4.77 3.48 -7.66
C VAL A 522 4.51 2.23 -6.85
N ASP A 523 4.81 2.28 -5.56
CA ASP A 523 4.60 1.20 -4.60
C ASP A 523 3.19 1.27 -3.97
N PHE A 524 2.35 0.29 -4.32
CA PHE A 524 1.05 0.04 -3.73
C PHE A 524 1.09 -1.03 -2.61
N GLY A 525 2.27 -1.59 -2.35
CA GLY A 525 2.54 -2.56 -1.30
C GLY A 525 2.43 -1.99 0.11
N PRO A 526 2.07 -2.83 1.11
CA PRO A 526 2.18 -2.44 2.50
C PRO A 526 3.65 -2.32 2.92
N GLY A 527 3.90 -1.58 3.99
CA GLY A 527 5.21 -1.42 4.63
C GLY A 527 5.81 -0.02 4.51
N GLY A 528 5.22 0.87 3.72
CA GLY A 528 5.72 2.24 3.55
C GLY A 528 7.23 2.28 3.23
N ASN A 529 8.00 3.00 4.04
CA ASN A 529 9.47 3.07 3.92
C ASN A 529 10.22 1.75 4.22
N SER A 530 9.54 0.70 4.67
CA SER A 530 10.07 -0.66 4.82
C SER A 530 9.57 -1.61 3.73
N GLY A 531 8.75 -1.10 2.80
CA GLY A 531 8.14 -1.86 1.70
C GLY A 531 9.07 -2.09 0.50
N ILE A 532 8.48 -2.48 -0.63
CA ILE A 532 9.24 -2.85 -1.83
C ILE A 532 9.78 -1.62 -2.58
N GLY A 533 9.15 -0.45 -2.42
CA GLY A 533 9.57 0.80 -3.03
C GLY A 533 11.03 1.13 -2.72
N PRO A 534 11.44 1.32 -1.46
CA PRO A 534 12.83 1.62 -1.09
C PRO A 534 13.83 0.52 -1.50
N LEU A 535 13.42 -0.76 -1.48
CA LEU A 535 14.25 -1.85 -1.98
C LEU A 535 14.49 -1.70 -3.49
N THR A 536 13.46 -1.36 -4.25
CA THR A 536 13.53 -1.07 -5.68
C THR A 536 14.34 0.19 -5.97
N GLY A 537 14.20 1.23 -5.15
CA GLY A 537 14.98 2.47 -5.26
C GLY A 537 16.48 2.23 -5.26
N ARG A 538 16.96 1.28 -4.43
CA ARG A 538 18.37 0.85 -4.45
C ARG A 538 18.76 0.10 -5.72
N ALA A 539 17.85 -0.65 -6.34
CA ALA A 539 18.12 -1.38 -7.58
C ALA A 539 18.18 -0.45 -8.80
N VAL A 540 17.46 0.68 -8.76
CA VAL A 540 17.37 1.65 -9.88
C VAL A 540 18.12 2.96 -9.61
N GLU A 541 18.92 3.02 -8.55
CA GLU A 541 19.65 4.22 -8.14
C GLU A 541 20.50 4.78 -9.29
N GLY A 542 20.43 6.10 -9.49
CA GLY A 542 21.16 6.80 -10.55
C GLY A 542 20.62 6.65 -11.96
N ARG A 543 19.54 5.88 -12.16
CA ARG A 543 18.87 5.71 -13.46
C ARG A 543 17.78 6.75 -13.73
N GLY A 544 17.55 7.69 -12.80
CA GLY A 544 16.50 8.71 -12.91
C GLY A 544 15.08 8.21 -12.64
N VAL A 545 14.92 7.04 -11.99
CA VAL A 545 13.62 6.49 -11.61
C VAL A 545 13.27 6.89 -10.18
N ARG A 546 12.23 7.70 -10.01
CA ARG A 546 11.71 8.16 -8.73
C ARG A 546 10.77 7.11 -8.12
N ILE A 547 11.01 6.71 -6.87
CA ILE A 547 10.09 5.84 -6.13
C ILE A 547 9.02 6.70 -5.45
N VAL A 548 7.76 6.37 -5.70
CA VAL A 548 6.59 6.98 -5.03
C VAL A 548 5.89 5.90 -4.21
N VAL A 549 5.77 6.09 -2.90
CA VAL A 549 5.15 5.10 -2.00
C VAL A 549 3.78 5.61 -1.59
N VAL A 550 2.71 4.94 -2.04
CA VAL A 550 1.34 5.44 -1.84
C VAL A 550 0.91 5.32 -0.37
N GLY A 551 1.34 4.26 0.31
CA GLY A 551 1.09 4.04 1.74
C GLY A 551 2.01 4.82 2.70
N GLU A 552 2.81 5.78 2.21
CA GLU A 552 3.73 6.56 3.03
C GLU A 552 2.97 7.41 4.07
N ARG A 553 3.52 7.52 5.28
CA ARG A 553 2.89 8.27 6.40
C ARG A 553 3.63 9.58 6.76
N GLY A 554 4.87 9.74 6.29
CA GLY A 554 5.69 10.91 6.50
C GLY A 554 5.46 12.02 5.48
N LYS A 555 6.48 12.87 5.28
CA LYS A 555 6.42 14.09 4.45
C LYS A 555 6.12 13.85 2.97
N ALA A 556 6.21 12.61 2.48
CA ALA A 556 5.94 12.24 1.09
C ALA A 556 4.58 11.56 0.88
N ALA A 557 3.74 11.47 1.92
CA ALA A 557 2.42 10.82 1.85
C ALA A 557 1.47 11.42 0.78
N ALA A 558 1.70 12.68 0.38
CA ALA A 558 0.90 13.34 -0.63
C ALA A 558 1.47 13.24 -2.06
N GLU A 559 2.67 12.68 -2.26
CA GLU A 559 3.40 12.79 -3.54
C GLU A 559 2.64 12.18 -4.73
N PHE A 560 1.94 11.06 -4.53
CA PHE A 560 1.11 10.45 -5.58
C PHE A 560 -0.12 11.31 -5.96
N TYR A 561 -0.61 12.14 -5.03
CA TYR A 561 -1.83 12.93 -5.16
C TYR A 561 -1.57 14.43 -5.35
N ASP A 562 -0.30 14.86 -5.39
CA ASP A 562 0.07 16.27 -5.47
C ASP A 562 -0.43 16.89 -6.79
N ALA A 563 -1.11 18.03 -6.68
CA ALA A 563 -1.74 18.72 -7.81
C ALA A 563 -0.75 19.51 -8.68
N ASN A 564 0.48 19.76 -8.20
CA ASN A 564 1.39 20.73 -8.80
C ASN A 564 2.79 20.20 -9.10
N LYS A 565 3.28 19.23 -8.33
CA LYS A 565 4.71 18.85 -8.34
C LYS A 565 4.91 17.43 -8.80
N VAL A 566 5.68 17.26 -9.88
CA VAL A 566 6.26 15.97 -10.30
C VAL A 566 7.74 15.99 -9.94
N ARG A 567 8.13 15.20 -8.94
CA ARG A 567 9.54 15.10 -8.49
C ARG A 567 10.27 14.09 -9.36
N ARG A 568 11.52 14.38 -9.74
CA ARG A 568 12.35 13.48 -10.56
C ARG A 568 13.69 13.22 -9.90
N GLU A 569 14.23 12.04 -10.16
CA GLU A 569 15.60 11.69 -9.80
C GLU A 569 16.55 11.99 -10.96
N PRO A 570 17.81 12.37 -10.71
CA PRO A 570 18.78 12.60 -11.77
C PRO A 570 19.21 11.29 -12.42
N VAL A 571 19.38 11.33 -13.74
CA VAL A 571 20.11 10.28 -14.48
C VAL A 571 21.60 10.61 -14.39
N TRP A 572 22.35 9.87 -13.59
CA TRP A 572 23.75 10.18 -13.27
C TRP A 572 24.63 10.26 -14.52
N ALA A 573 24.42 9.33 -15.46
CA ALA A 573 25.13 9.29 -16.73
C ALA A 573 24.86 10.51 -17.61
N LYS A 574 23.74 11.21 -17.42
CA LYS A 574 23.39 12.44 -18.15
C LYS A 574 23.89 13.67 -17.40
N GLU A 575 23.57 13.76 -16.12
CA GLU A 575 23.86 14.91 -15.26
C GLU A 575 25.36 15.16 -15.14
N TRP A 576 26.14 14.10 -14.91
CA TRP A 576 27.59 14.16 -14.75
C TRP A 576 28.35 13.58 -15.95
N SER A 577 27.73 13.64 -17.13
CA SER A 577 28.41 13.30 -18.39
C SER A 577 29.61 14.22 -18.63
N PRO A 578 30.80 13.69 -18.96
CA PRO A 578 31.92 14.51 -19.41
C PRO A 578 31.54 15.29 -20.68
N LYS A 579 31.87 16.59 -20.72
CA LYS A 579 31.61 17.48 -21.87
C LYS A 579 32.88 18.19 -22.31
N LEU A 580 33.00 18.48 -23.61
CA LEU A 580 34.07 19.30 -24.17
C LEU A 580 33.56 20.73 -24.41
N VAL A 581 34.40 21.72 -24.12
CA VAL A 581 34.16 23.13 -24.41
C VAL A 581 35.40 23.73 -25.07
N LYS A 582 35.21 24.69 -25.98
CA LYS A 582 36.31 25.40 -26.65
C LYS A 582 36.36 26.84 -26.15
N THR A 583 37.56 27.33 -25.83
CA THR A 583 37.77 28.76 -25.52
C THR A 583 37.59 29.59 -26.80
N LEU A 584 36.95 30.76 -26.65
CA LEU A 584 36.78 31.72 -27.74
C LEU A 584 38.12 32.24 -28.26
#